data_AF-F4RUA0-F1
#
_entry.id   AF-F4RUA0-F1
#
_cell.length_a   1.000
_cell.length_b   1.000
_cell.length_c   1.000
_cell.angle_alpha   90.00
_cell.angle_beta   90.00
_cell.angle_gamma   90.00
#
_symmetry.space_group_name_H-M   'P 1'
#
loop_
_entity.id
_entity.type
_entity.pdbx_description
1 polymer ?
#
loop_
_entity_poly.entity_id
_entity_poly.type
_entity_poly.pdbx_seq_one_letter_code
_entity_poly.pdbx_strand_id
1 'polypeptide(L)'
;MPSDSRTVQLAIWREIVSKRHEATQPVNQHLDFIRKRFEELDSERFIWSKESILDIFLQIELSESPRDPLSSVNKTPKSRIGQRSELPSHEVTEIIQNKKMPHAPVGLMNLPIEIFEKIIETLDHIAKLEAKEIEQKKVRRRVPIMGQGDRKAYKIYVPLDSPILNSIQNFSITSRKIYQLCQPWLWRKLSFPTSLPAPMALWTEDILLRQGCHVQSLRIDFSPMCGDPSWESGENDPFYDNLTVDFESTHVENISSKNIKLLIERCPNLSELNILYDYSRYDDGRTEAFFLDLVSVLSSLRQFRHLEVIGRDIKIMNRFPLKAVTGLPFLESLKCGGVTVSQNRKKLGDGSFGSSLSKLKYLSRLHLYLFEDIDESWCLYNWPGTITELTLQQCSHLLPSTALRIIGHIAPHLQKLELDFNFNYRDPDDYREIDHSWNPHNSLKLQSLTDLKLCSRNPNLLFNFRDCKSLHSLTWTYKTLQHLQSLTDIMSQAPWPQLKKLNIASRHPLDPPRTSVSQAYEDQLSTVVNYCEQAHITANVHAKYFVNTLELQYPSDEDDSDEDDSN
;
A
#
# COMPACT_ATOMS: atom_id res chain seq x y z
N MET A 1 -17.55 32.54 32.28
CA MET A 1 -16.35 33.24 31.80
C MET A 1 -16.70 34.69 31.52
N PRO A 2 -15.87 35.67 31.91
CA PRO A 2 -16.07 37.06 31.54
C PRO A 2 -16.01 37.22 30.02
N SER A 3 -16.86 38.08 29.44
CA SER A 3 -16.91 38.37 27.99
C SER A 3 -15.56 38.81 27.42
N ASP A 4 -14.71 39.38 28.26
CA ASP A 4 -13.42 39.96 27.88
C ASP A 4 -12.40 38.90 27.45
N SER A 5 -12.52 37.66 27.97
CA SER A 5 -11.67 36.54 27.57
C SER A 5 -11.91 36.10 26.12
N ARG A 6 -13.14 36.21 25.62
CA ARG A 6 -13.54 35.74 24.28
C ARG A 6 -13.11 36.71 23.17
N THR A 7 -13.18 38.01 23.44
CA THR A 7 -12.73 39.06 22.51
C THR A 7 -11.21 39.02 22.32
N VAL A 8 -10.47 38.76 23.39
CA VAL A 8 -9.01 38.57 23.34
C VAL A 8 -8.66 37.31 22.56
N GLN A 9 -9.37 36.20 22.77
CA GLN A 9 -9.18 34.95 22.01
C GLN A 9 -9.42 35.12 20.50
N LEU A 10 -10.50 35.81 20.10
CA LEU A 10 -10.81 36.08 18.70
C LEU A 10 -9.81 37.04 18.03
N ALA A 11 -9.28 38.02 18.76
CA ALA A 11 -8.27 38.93 18.25
C ALA A 11 -6.94 38.21 17.98
N ILE A 12 -6.54 37.30 18.87
CA ILE A 12 -5.31 36.49 18.75
C ILE A 12 -5.40 35.55 17.54
N TRP A 13 -6.56 34.93 17.31
CA TRP A 13 -6.74 34.04 16.15
C TRP A 13 -6.75 34.78 14.82
N ARG A 14 -7.33 35.99 14.77
CA ARG A 14 -7.27 36.84 13.57
C ARG A 14 -5.82 37.19 13.21
N GLU A 15 -4.94 37.36 14.19
CA GLU A 15 -3.51 37.60 13.97
C GLU A 15 -2.79 36.36 13.41
N ILE A 16 -3.06 35.17 13.96
CA ILE A 16 -2.45 33.91 13.50
C ILE A 16 -2.89 33.60 12.06
N VAL A 17 -4.18 33.79 11.75
CA VAL A 17 -4.73 33.52 10.41
C VAL A 17 -4.27 34.57 9.40
N SER A 18 -4.18 35.86 9.78
CA SER A 18 -3.74 36.91 8.83
C SER A 18 -2.28 36.74 8.43
N LYS A 19 -1.41 36.27 9.34
CA LYS A 19 0.00 36.01 9.05
C LYS A 19 0.24 34.73 8.24
N ARG A 20 -0.79 33.91 8.02
CA ARG A 20 -0.74 32.71 7.16
C ARG A 20 -0.85 33.04 5.66
N HIS A 21 -1.31 34.25 5.31
CA HIS A 21 -1.64 34.62 3.92
C HIS A 21 -0.60 35.49 3.21
N GLU A 22 0.33 36.13 3.93
CA GLU A 22 1.36 36.96 3.31
C GLU A 22 2.66 36.17 3.09
N ALA A 23 2.79 35.61 1.89
CA ALA A 23 4.03 35.22 1.18
C ALA A 23 5.05 34.30 1.91
N THR A 24 4.97 33.00 1.58
CA THR A 24 6.09 32.04 1.36
C THR A 24 7.37 32.22 2.20
N GLN A 25 7.47 31.48 3.31
CA GLN A 25 8.71 31.11 4.02
C GLN A 25 8.59 29.66 4.56
N PRO A 26 9.70 28.95 4.86
CA PRO A 26 9.72 27.49 4.95
C PRO A 26 8.88 26.93 6.10
N VAL A 27 8.22 25.79 5.85
CA VAL A 27 7.27 25.06 6.72
C VAL A 27 7.75 24.90 8.17
N ASN A 28 9.07 24.79 8.40
CA ASN A 28 9.64 24.61 9.73
C ASN A 28 9.53 25.85 10.64
N GLN A 29 9.61 27.08 10.10
CA GLN A 29 9.46 28.30 10.92
C GLN A 29 8.01 28.50 11.39
N HIS A 30 7.04 27.99 10.64
CA HIS A 30 5.63 28.01 11.04
C HIS A 30 5.34 27.03 12.18
N LEU A 31 5.96 25.85 12.17
CA LEU A 31 5.84 24.89 13.27
C LEU A 31 6.49 25.40 14.55
N ASP A 32 7.65 26.07 14.46
CA ASP A 32 8.32 26.65 15.61
C ASP A 32 7.56 27.88 16.17
N PHE A 33 6.96 28.70 15.30
CA PHE A 33 6.08 29.79 15.71
C PHE A 33 4.82 29.27 16.41
N ILE A 34 4.15 28.27 15.84
CA ILE A 34 2.97 27.63 16.44
C ILE A 34 3.37 27.02 17.79
N ARG A 35 4.45 26.23 17.84
CA ARG A 35 4.93 25.59 19.07
C ARG A 35 5.26 26.61 20.16
N LYS A 36 6.06 27.63 19.84
CA LYS A 36 6.40 28.71 20.78
C LYS A 36 5.17 29.43 21.31
N ARG A 37 4.14 29.61 20.46
CA ARG A 37 2.93 30.31 20.89
C ARG A 37 1.98 29.45 21.71
N PHE A 38 1.94 28.13 21.46
CA PHE A 38 1.30 27.17 22.35
C PHE A 38 1.99 27.13 23.73
N GLU A 39 3.33 27.14 23.77
CA GLU A 39 4.10 27.19 25.01
C GLU A 39 3.87 28.50 25.80
N GLU A 40 3.79 29.65 25.12
CA GLU A 40 3.45 30.93 25.74
C GLU A 40 2.01 30.93 26.29
N LEU A 41 1.03 30.40 25.55
CA LEU A 41 -0.35 30.27 26.02
C LEU A 41 -0.47 29.33 27.23
N ASP A 42 0.23 28.21 27.23
CA ASP A 42 0.27 27.30 28.38
C ASP A 42 0.95 27.98 29.60
N SER A 43 1.98 28.80 29.38
CA SER A 43 2.64 29.57 30.44
C SER A 43 1.73 30.64 31.07
N GLU A 44 0.77 31.16 30.29
CA GLU A 44 -0.27 32.10 30.73
C GLU A 44 -1.47 31.39 31.38
N ARG A 45 -1.39 30.07 31.61
CA ARG A 45 -2.46 29.21 32.14
C ARG A 45 -3.73 29.26 31.28
N PHE A 46 -3.56 29.33 29.96
CA PHE A 46 -4.65 29.31 29.01
C PHE A 46 -5.46 28.01 29.16
N ILE A 47 -6.77 28.14 29.38
CA ILE A 47 -7.66 26.99 29.52
C ILE A 47 -8.23 26.66 28.15
N TRP A 48 -7.75 25.56 27.55
CA TRP A 48 -8.28 25.03 26.30
C TRP A 48 -9.76 24.70 26.45
N SER A 49 -10.62 25.56 25.89
CA SER A 49 -12.06 25.31 25.85
C SER A 49 -12.42 24.52 24.60
N LYS A 50 -13.44 23.68 24.71
CA LYS A 50 -13.96 22.87 23.61
C LYS A 50 -14.38 23.72 22.40
N GLU A 51 -14.84 24.94 22.64
CA GLU A 51 -15.24 25.92 21.62
C GLU A 51 -14.02 26.44 20.85
N SER A 52 -12.90 26.64 21.53
CA SER A 52 -11.63 27.05 20.92
C SER A 52 -11.06 25.98 19.98
N ILE A 53 -11.27 24.70 20.28
CA ILE A 53 -10.83 23.58 19.42
C ILE A 53 -11.74 23.45 18.19
N LEU A 54 -13.06 23.59 18.38
CA LEU A 54 -14.03 23.47 17.29
C LEU A 54 -13.91 24.60 16.25
N ASP A 55 -13.63 25.83 16.71
CA ASP A 55 -13.37 26.97 15.82
C ASP A 55 -12.09 26.77 14.98
N ILE A 56 -11.07 26.07 15.50
CA ILE A 56 -9.85 25.73 14.76
C ILE A 56 -10.17 24.80 13.58
N PHE A 57 -10.93 23.74 13.82
CA PHE A 57 -11.29 22.78 12.76
C PHE A 57 -12.17 23.39 11.68
N LEU A 58 -13.15 24.22 12.05
CA LEU A 58 -14.04 24.88 11.10
C LEU A 58 -13.31 25.92 10.22
N GLN A 59 -12.27 26.57 10.73
CA GLN A 59 -11.50 27.55 9.96
C GLN A 59 -10.46 26.90 9.02
N ILE A 60 -9.96 25.70 9.34
CA ILE A 60 -9.09 24.92 8.44
C ILE A 60 -9.88 24.47 7.20
N GLU A 61 -11.14 24.05 7.37
CA GLU A 61 -11.99 23.58 6.26
C GLU A 61 -12.41 24.73 5.31
N LEU A 62 -12.49 25.97 5.81
CA LEU A 62 -12.81 27.15 4.99
C LEU A 62 -11.61 27.69 4.20
N SER A 63 -10.37 27.29 4.51
CA SER A 63 -9.16 27.83 3.86
C SER A 63 -8.67 27.01 2.65
N GLU A 64 -9.30 25.87 2.33
CA GLU A 64 -8.88 24.98 1.23
C GLU A 64 -9.81 24.96 0.01
N SER A 65 -10.64 25.99 -0.20
CA SER A 65 -11.37 26.15 -1.47
C SER A 65 -10.51 26.91 -2.49
N PRO A 66 -10.10 26.30 -3.62
CA PRO A 66 -9.50 27.04 -4.73
C PRO A 66 -10.58 27.94 -5.34
N ARG A 67 -10.35 29.25 -5.37
CA ARG A 67 -11.20 30.18 -6.12
C ARG A 67 -10.69 30.25 -7.55
N ASP A 68 -11.40 29.62 -8.48
CA ASP A 68 -11.34 30.00 -9.89
C ASP A 68 -12.36 31.11 -10.19
N PRO A 69 -12.04 32.09 -11.07
CA PRO A 69 -12.89 33.25 -11.30
C PRO A 69 -13.53 33.25 -12.70
N LEU A 70 -14.83 33.00 -12.81
CA LEU A 70 -15.69 33.42 -13.92
C LEU A 70 -17.15 33.42 -13.42
N SER A 71 -18.14 34.15 -13.94
CA SER A 71 -18.28 35.41 -14.66
C SER A 71 -19.81 35.64 -14.78
N SER A 72 -20.23 36.90 -14.71
CA SER A 72 -21.57 37.44 -15.02
C SER A 72 -22.48 36.63 -15.97
N VAL A 73 -23.70 36.26 -15.53
CA VAL A 73 -24.92 36.30 -16.38
C VAL A 73 -26.17 36.63 -15.54
N ASN A 74 -26.80 37.75 -15.87
CA ASN A 74 -28.14 38.17 -15.45
C ASN A 74 -29.22 37.16 -15.89
N LYS A 75 -30.17 36.82 -15.01
CA LYS A 75 -31.59 36.62 -15.35
C LYS A 75 -32.46 36.49 -14.10
N THR A 76 -33.33 37.47 -13.93
CA THR A 76 -34.53 37.44 -13.08
C THR A 76 -35.52 36.38 -13.57
N PRO A 77 -36.39 35.88 -12.68
CA PRO A 77 -37.81 36.08 -12.95
C PRO A 77 -38.65 36.49 -11.73
N LYS A 78 -39.70 37.23 -12.07
CA LYS A 78 -40.79 37.76 -11.24
C LYS A 78 -41.58 36.67 -10.50
N SER A 79 -41.93 36.92 -9.23
CA SER A 79 -43.23 36.55 -8.64
C SER A 79 -43.59 37.60 -7.57
N ARG A 80 -44.59 38.46 -7.83
CA ARG A 80 -46.01 38.37 -7.45
C ARG A 80 -46.28 38.11 -5.95
N ILE A 81 -46.37 39.24 -5.24
CA ILE A 81 -47.50 39.68 -4.40
C ILE A 81 -48.05 38.64 -3.41
N GLY A 82 -47.75 38.88 -2.13
CA GLY A 82 -48.58 38.56 -0.99
C GLY A 82 -48.34 39.62 0.09
N GLN A 83 -49.26 40.60 0.20
CA GLN A 83 -49.31 41.56 1.30
C GLN A 83 -49.24 40.82 2.64
N ARG A 84 -48.22 41.11 3.45
CA ARG A 84 -48.18 40.70 4.84
C ARG A 84 -47.63 41.84 5.68
N SER A 85 -48.55 42.42 6.45
CA SER A 85 -48.40 43.33 7.59
C SER A 85 -46.96 43.62 8.01
N GLU A 86 -46.57 44.89 7.88
CA GLU A 86 -45.41 45.45 8.57
C GLU A 86 -45.66 45.35 10.08
N LEU A 87 -44.93 44.45 10.74
CA LEU A 87 -44.82 44.43 12.19
C LEU A 87 -43.81 45.51 12.61
N PRO A 88 -44.06 46.25 13.71
CA PRO A 88 -43.17 47.32 14.16
C PRO A 88 -41.77 46.78 14.46
N SER A 89 -40.73 47.43 13.93
CA SER A 89 -39.34 46.96 14.04
C SER A 89 -38.80 46.91 15.48
N HIS A 90 -39.54 47.43 16.46
CA HIS A 90 -39.18 47.38 17.87
C HIS A 90 -39.51 46.02 18.53
N GLU A 91 -40.52 45.29 18.05
CA GLU A 91 -40.91 43.98 18.61
C GLU A 91 -40.00 42.83 18.14
N VAL A 92 -39.34 42.99 16.97
CA VAL A 92 -38.39 42.00 16.45
C VAL A 92 -37.07 42.04 17.23
N THR A 93 -36.67 43.21 17.73
CA THR A 93 -35.48 43.35 18.59
C THR A 93 -35.64 42.70 19.96
N GLU A 94 -36.84 42.71 20.56
CA GLU A 94 -37.10 42.04 21.85
C GLU A 94 -37.22 40.51 21.72
N ILE A 95 -37.74 40.00 20.61
CA ILE A 95 -37.82 38.54 20.36
C ILE A 95 -36.44 37.94 20.08
N ILE A 96 -35.53 38.71 19.45
CA ILE A 96 -34.15 38.26 19.17
C ILE A 96 -33.26 38.36 20.42
N GLN A 97 -33.49 39.33 21.33
CA GLN A 97 -32.71 39.44 22.56
C GLN A 97 -33.13 38.46 23.67
N ASN A 98 -34.38 37.96 23.67
CA ASN A 98 -34.87 37.06 24.72
C ASN A 98 -34.79 35.55 24.40
N LYS A 99 -34.30 35.16 23.21
CA LYS A 99 -33.98 33.76 22.89
C LYS A 99 -32.47 33.50 22.92
N LYS A 100 -31.83 33.81 24.04
CA LYS A 100 -30.64 33.05 24.46
C LYS A 100 -31.11 31.62 24.74
N MET A 101 -31.27 30.83 23.68
CA MET A 101 -31.42 29.39 23.84
C MET A 101 -30.21 28.94 24.66
N PRO A 102 -30.41 28.20 25.76
CA PRO A 102 -29.29 27.59 26.46
C PRO A 102 -28.60 26.70 25.42
N HIS A 103 -27.44 27.15 24.94
CA HIS A 103 -26.61 26.35 24.07
C HIS A 103 -26.17 25.17 24.90
N ALA A 104 -26.94 24.07 24.81
CA ALA A 104 -26.52 22.80 25.34
C ALA A 104 -25.11 22.57 24.77
N PRO A 105 -24.11 22.28 25.63
CA PRO A 105 -22.74 22.11 25.16
C PRO A 105 -22.76 21.08 24.03
N VAL A 106 -22.33 21.50 22.84
CA VAL A 106 -22.35 20.64 21.66
C VAL A 106 -21.34 19.53 21.92
N GLY A 107 -21.85 18.36 22.31
CA GLY A 107 -21.11 17.12 22.51
C GLY A 107 -20.37 16.74 21.23
N LEU A 108 -19.23 16.05 21.34
CA LEU A 108 -18.63 15.41 20.16
C LEU A 108 -19.64 14.44 19.51
N MET A 109 -20.51 13.85 20.34
CA MET A 109 -21.59 12.95 19.92
C MET A 109 -22.80 13.65 19.28
N ASN A 110 -22.78 14.98 19.17
CA ASN A 110 -23.80 15.78 18.49
C ASN A 110 -23.33 16.22 17.09
N LEU A 111 -22.09 15.89 16.69
CA LEU A 111 -21.63 16.14 15.34
C LEU A 111 -22.40 15.27 14.34
N PRO A 112 -22.64 15.75 13.11
CA PRO A 112 -23.08 14.91 12.00
C PRO A 112 -22.13 13.73 11.81
N ILE A 113 -22.69 12.58 11.41
CA ILE A 113 -21.91 11.33 11.28
C ILE A 113 -20.78 11.49 10.26
N GLU A 114 -20.99 12.26 9.20
CA GLU A 114 -20.03 12.52 8.14
C GLU A 114 -18.80 13.27 8.67
N ILE A 115 -19.00 14.22 9.58
CA ILE A 115 -17.91 14.95 10.24
C ILE A 115 -17.16 14.00 11.18
N PHE A 116 -17.89 13.15 11.91
CA PHE A 116 -17.28 12.17 12.79
C PHE A 116 -16.43 11.14 12.01
N GLU A 117 -16.90 10.71 10.83
CA GLU A 117 -16.16 9.82 9.93
C GLU A 117 -14.86 10.48 9.43
N LYS A 118 -14.90 11.76 9.02
CA LYS A 118 -13.68 12.51 8.66
C LYS A 118 -12.68 12.57 9.81
N ILE A 119 -13.15 12.74 11.06
CA ILE A 119 -12.29 12.72 12.24
C ILE A 119 -11.65 11.33 12.40
N ILE A 120 -12.43 10.25 12.32
CA ILE A 120 -11.89 8.89 12.42
C ILE A 120 -10.89 8.60 11.30
N GLU A 121 -11.20 9.00 10.06
CA GLU A 121 -10.30 8.85 8.92
C GLU A 121 -8.97 9.56 9.18
N THR A 122 -9.00 10.79 9.68
CA THR A 122 -7.78 11.53 10.04
C THR A 122 -6.99 10.78 11.13
N LEU A 123 -7.66 10.26 12.16
CA LEU A 123 -7.03 9.48 13.21
C LEU A 123 -6.45 8.15 12.71
N ASP A 124 -7.10 7.48 11.74
CA ASP A 124 -6.58 6.28 11.07
C ASP A 124 -5.30 6.58 10.28
N HIS A 125 -5.23 7.74 9.62
CA HIS A 125 -4.00 8.20 8.95
C HIS A 125 -2.86 8.42 9.96
N ILE A 126 -3.13 9.13 11.06
CA ILE A 126 -2.14 9.34 12.13
C ILE A 126 -1.68 8.00 12.71
N ALA A 127 -2.62 7.08 12.99
CA ALA A 127 -2.32 5.77 13.54
C ALA A 127 -1.40 4.92 12.64
N LYS A 128 -1.48 5.08 11.31
CA LYS A 128 -0.56 4.42 10.36
C LYS A 128 0.86 4.99 10.48
N LEU A 129 1.00 6.29 10.69
CA LEU A 129 2.31 6.94 10.91
C LEU A 129 2.93 6.52 12.24
N GLU A 130 2.10 6.32 13.28
CA GLU A 130 2.52 5.86 14.62
C GLU A 130 2.88 4.36 14.67
N ALA A 131 2.47 3.56 13.67
CA ALA A 131 2.50 2.10 13.74
C ALA A 131 3.87 1.54 14.11
N LYS A 132 4.94 2.04 13.47
CA LYS A 132 6.32 1.59 13.71
C LYS A 132 6.80 1.91 15.13
N GLU A 133 6.51 3.12 15.63
CA GLU A 133 6.91 3.53 16.98
C GLU A 133 6.17 2.72 18.05
N ILE A 134 4.87 2.50 17.83
CA ILE A 134 4.02 1.71 18.73
C ILE A 134 4.47 0.26 18.77
N GLU A 135 4.81 -0.32 17.62
CA GLU A 135 5.36 -1.67 17.54
C GLU A 135 6.65 -1.79 18.36
N GLN A 136 7.60 -0.87 18.18
CA GLN A 136 8.84 -0.84 18.96
C GLN A 136 8.58 -0.73 20.46
N LYS A 137 7.67 0.16 20.89
CA LYS A 137 7.28 0.31 22.30
C LYS A 137 6.66 -0.99 22.85
N LYS A 138 5.82 -1.67 22.06
CA LYS A 138 5.20 -2.95 22.45
C LYS A 138 6.22 -4.08 22.56
N VAL A 139 7.14 -4.19 21.60
CA VAL A 139 8.24 -5.17 21.62
C VAL A 139 9.08 -5.03 22.90
N ARG A 140 9.42 -3.80 23.30
CA ARG A 140 10.15 -3.53 24.55
C ARG A 140 9.40 -3.91 25.82
N ARG A 141 8.06 -4.02 25.78
CA ARG A 141 7.20 -4.40 26.91
C ARG A 141 6.68 -5.84 26.80
N ARG A 142 7.29 -6.67 25.96
CA ARG A 142 6.98 -8.10 25.93
C ARG A 142 7.57 -8.77 27.15
N VAL A 143 6.81 -9.67 27.77
CA VAL A 143 7.22 -10.44 28.95
C VAL A 143 7.26 -11.93 28.60
N PRO A 144 8.22 -12.69 29.17
CA PRO A 144 8.22 -14.14 29.09
C PRO A 144 7.00 -14.72 29.82
N ILE A 145 6.29 -15.63 29.17
CA ILE A 145 5.28 -16.49 29.78
C ILE A 145 5.80 -17.92 29.73
N MET A 146 5.88 -18.54 30.90
CA MET A 146 6.25 -19.95 30.99
C MET A 146 5.10 -20.79 30.40
N GLY A 147 5.43 -21.66 29.44
CA GLY A 147 4.47 -22.61 28.89
C GLY A 147 4.00 -23.60 29.96
N GLN A 148 2.78 -24.11 29.82
CA GLN A 148 2.27 -25.18 30.68
C GLN A 148 2.69 -26.55 30.13
N GLY A 149 3.19 -27.45 30.99
CA GLY A 149 3.66 -28.79 30.60
C GLY A 149 4.96 -28.71 29.79
N ASP A 150 5.02 -29.45 28.67
CA ASP A 150 6.20 -29.51 27.80
C ASP A 150 6.29 -28.33 26.81
N ARG A 151 5.40 -27.34 26.94
CA ARG A 151 5.39 -26.17 26.08
C ARG A 151 6.57 -25.26 26.37
N LYS A 152 7.35 -24.94 25.33
CA LYS A 152 8.32 -23.83 25.32
C LYS A 152 7.67 -22.54 25.82
N ALA A 153 8.45 -21.78 26.59
CA ALA A 153 8.06 -20.43 26.99
C ALA A 153 7.95 -19.52 25.76
N TYR A 154 7.13 -18.49 25.85
CA TYR A 154 6.86 -17.56 24.75
C TYR A 154 6.69 -16.15 25.26
N LYS A 155 6.82 -15.15 24.39
CA LYS A 155 6.69 -13.73 24.72
C LYS A 155 5.37 -13.16 24.25
N ILE A 156 4.66 -12.47 25.15
CA ILE A 156 3.49 -11.65 24.79
C ILE A 156 3.63 -10.24 25.35
N TYR A 157 2.92 -9.30 24.75
CA TYR A 157 2.78 -7.96 25.32
C TYR A 157 1.81 -8.01 26.50
N VAL A 158 2.26 -7.60 27.69
CA VAL A 158 1.39 -7.42 28.86
C VAL A 158 1.35 -5.93 29.22
N PRO A 159 0.16 -5.30 29.24
CA PRO A 159 0.03 -3.92 29.67
C PRO A 159 0.21 -3.85 31.20
N LEU A 160 1.39 -3.45 31.66
CA LEU A 160 1.67 -3.31 33.10
C LEU A 160 0.96 -2.10 33.72
N ASP A 161 1.00 -0.93 33.07
CA ASP A 161 0.36 0.29 33.57
C ASP A 161 -0.77 0.75 32.65
N SER A 162 -0.41 1.13 31.42
CA SER A 162 -1.32 1.64 30.41
C SER A 162 -1.05 0.95 29.08
N PRO A 163 -2.12 0.56 28.36
CA PRO A 163 -1.96 -0.05 27.05
C PRO A 163 -1.29 0.93 26.09
N ILE A 164 -0.37 0.43 25.27
CA ILE A 164 0.22 1.21 24.17
C ILE A 164 -0.78 1.20 23.03
N LEU A 165 -1.54 2.28 22.94
CA LEU A 165 -2.57 2.50 21.95
C LEU A 165 -2.14 3.55 20.93
N ASN A 166 -2.58 3.39 19.70
CA ASN A 166 -2.46 4.45 18.69
C ASN A 166 -3.56 5.51 18.88
N SER A 167 -3.47 6.60 18.11
CA SER A 167 -4.40 7.73 18.19
C SER A 167 -5.88 7.32 18.06
N ILE A 168 -6.25 6.47 17.10
CA ILE A 168 -7.64 6.00 16.94
C ILE A 168 -8.09 5.09 18.09
N GLN A 169 -7.22 4.22 18.61
CA GLN A 169 -7.52 3.37 19.76
C GLN A 169 -7.71 4.20 21.04
N ASN A 170 -6.81 5.16 21.30
CA ASN A 170 -6.93 6.10 22.41
C ASN A 170 -8.23 6.90 22.34
N PHE A 171 -8.60 7.37 21.15
CA PHE A 171 -9.87 8.05 20.94
C PHE A 171 -11.06 7.13 21.22
N SER A 172 -11.00 5.88 20.74
CA SER A 172 -12.10 4.91 20.88
C SER A 172 -12.47 4.59 22.33
N ILE A 173 -11.51 4.61 23.25
CA ILE A 173 -11.73 4.26 24.66
C ILE A 173 -12.31 5.41 25.50
N THR A 174 -12.44 6.62 24.93
CA THR A 174 -12.97 7.79 25.65
C THR A 174 -14.45 7.67 26.02
N SER A 175 -15.23 6.91 25.25
CA SER A 175 -16.60 6.52 25.63
C SER A 175 -17.08 5.30 24.86
N ARG A 176 -18.04 4.55 25.43
CA ARG A 176 -18.65 3.39 24.78
C ARG A 176 -19.32 3.74 23.44
N LYS A 177 -19.96 4.90 23.35
CA LYS A 177 -20.63 5.34 22.11
C LYS A 177 -19.60 5.72 21.04
N ILE A 178 -18.46 6.32 21.41
CA ILE A 178 -17.34 6.57 20.49
C ILE A 178 -16.75 5.25 20.01
N TYR A 179 -16.50 4.31 20.93
CA TYR A 179 -16.03 2.97 20.56
C TYR A 179 -16.91 2.32 19.49
N GLN A 180 -18.24 2.33 19.68
CA GLN A 180 -19.19 1.76 18.71
C GLN A 180 -19.09 2.39 17.32
N LEU A 181 -18.90 3.71 17.24
CA LEU A 181 -18.74 4.41 15.96
C LEU A 181 -17.36 4.12 15.33
N CYS A 182 -16.33 3.90 16.15
CA CYS A 182 -14.98 3.57 15.69
C CYS A 182 -14.81 2.09 15.32
N GLN A 183 -15.67 1.17 15.79
CA GLN A 183 -15.52 -0.27 15.58
C GLN A 183 -15.27 -0.67 14.11
N PRO A 184 -16.05 -0.17 13.12
CA PRO A 184 -15.80 -0.50 11.72
C PRO A 184 -14.38 -0.15 11.26
N TRP A 185 -13.81 0.95 11.77
CA TRP A 185 -12.47 1.42 11.41
C TRP A 185 -11.36 0.67 12.14
N LEU A 186 -11.55 0.41 13.44
CA LEU A 186 -10.59 -0.32 14.27
C LEU A 186 -10.36 -1.75 13.78
N TRP A 187 -11.43 -2.41 13.30
CA TRP A 187 -11.41 -3.82 12.92
C TRP A 187 -11.39 -4.05 11.42
N ARG A 188 -11.45 -3.00 10.59
CA ARG A 188 -11.50 -3.11 9.12
C ARG A 188 -10.40 -3.97 8.52
N LYS A 189 -9.17 -3.77 9.03
CA LYS A 189 -7.95 -4.37 8.49
C LYS A 189 -7.24 -5.15 9.60
N LEU A 190 -7.02 -6.43 9.37
CA LEU A 190 -6.26 -7.29 10.26
C LEU A 190 -5.04 -7.84 9.53
N SER A 191 -3.95 -7.99 10.27
CA SER A 191 -2.71 -8.60 9.78
C SER A 191 -2.23 -9.60 10.80
N PHE A 192 -1.87 -10.80 10.32
CA PHE A 192 -1.27 -11.85 11.10
C PHE A 192 0.12 -12.20 10.53
N PRO A 193 1.15 -12.36 11.36
CA PRO A 193 1.16 -12.13 12.79
C PRO A 193 0.80 -10.68 13.17
N THR A 194 0.10 -10.56 14.29
CA THR A 194 -0.44 -9.32 14.82
C THR A 194 0.64 -8.55 15.57
N SER A 195 0.49 -7.23 15.64
CA SER A 195 1.36 -6.38 16.49
C SER A 195 1.16 -6.63 17.99
N LEU A 196 0.08 -7.33 18.37
CA LEU A 196 -0.22 -7.80 19.71
C LEU A 196 -0.38 -9.34 19.70
N PRO A 197 0.75 -10.07 19.58
CA PRO A 197 0.78 -11.52 19.67
C PRO A 197 -0.07 -12.05 20.82
N ALA A 198 -1.03 -12.90 20.50
CA ALA A 198 -1.87 -13.59 21.47
C ALA A 198 -2.30 -14.94 20.90
N PRO A 199 -2.58 -15.94 21.76
CA PRO A 199 -2.93 -17.28 21.31
C PRO A 199 -4.10 -17.26 20.32
N MET A 200 -4.03 -18.09 19.28
CA MET A 200 -5.03 -18.07 18.22
C MET A 200 -6.45 -18.36 18.69
N ALA A 201 -6.63 -19.14 19.77
CA ALA A 201 -7.95 -19.37 20.38
C ALA A 201 -8.60 -18.07 20.86
N LEU A 202 -7.84 -17.13 21.45
CA LEU A 202 -8.38 -15.84 21.85
C LEU A 202 -8.91 -15.05 20.63
N TRP A 203 -8.17 -15.12 19.52
CA TRP A 203 -8.57 -14.47 18.28
C TRP A 203 -9.82 -15.11 17.67
N THR A 204 -9.82 -16.43 17.51
CA THR A 204 -10.86 -17.13 16.75
C THR A 204 -12.11 -17.45 17.57
N GLU A 205 -12.01 -17.58 18.89
CA GLU A 205 -13.13 -17.96 19.76
C GLU A 205 -13.73 -16.78 20.53
N ASP A 206 -13.01 -15.66 20.69
CA ASP A 206 -13.51 -14.50 21.46
C ASP A 206 -13.50 -13.19 20.67
N ILE A 207 -12.35 -12.75 20.15
CA ILE A 207 -12.23 -11.44 19.50
C ILE A 207 -13.01 -11.41 18.19
N LEU A 208 -12.69 -12.30 17.24
CA LEU A 208 -13.30 -12.30 15.91
C LEU A 208 -14.74 -12.81 15.93
N LEU A 209 -15.13 -13.58 16.94
CA LEU A 209 -16.54 -13.92 17.14
C LEU A 209 -17.41 -12.67 17.33
N ARG A 210 -16.86 -11.62 17.97
CA ARG A 210 -17.55 -10.36 18.23
C ARG A 210 -17.31 -9.29 17.17
N GLN A 211 -16.12 -9.29 16.57
CA GLN A 211 -15.64 -8.18 15.72
C GLN A 211 -15.46 -8.57 14.25
N GLY A 212 -15.52 -9.87 13.93
CA GLY A 212 -15.21 -10.39 12.60
C GLY A 212 -16.13 -9.87 11.49
N CYS A 213 -17.35 -9.45 11.82
CA CYS A 213 -18.26 -8.80 10.86
C CYS A 213 -17.77 -7.42 10.41
N HIS A 214 -16.81 -6.80 11.11
CA HIS A 214 -16.21 -5.53 10.70
C HIS A 214 -14.94 -5.71 9.87
N VAL A 215 -14.40 -6.93 9.80
CA VAL A 215 -13.16 -7.23 9.07
C VAL A 215 -13.45 -7.31 7.57
N GLN A 216 -12.79 -6.46 6.80
CA GLN A 216 -12.92 -6.38 5.34
C GLN A 216 -11.64 -6.78 4.61
N SER A 217 -10.48 -6.63 5.26
CA SER A 217 -9.16 -6.94 4.70
C SER A 217 -8.37 -7.75 5.71
N LEU A 218 -7.84 -8.89 5.27
CA LEU A 218 -7.04 -9.79 6.10
C LEU A 218 -5.71 -10.06 5.38
N ARG A 219 -4.61 -9.75 6.05
CA ARG A 219 -3.26 -10.14 5.65
C ARG A 219 -2.76 -11.25 6.55
N ILE A 220 -2.13 -12.26 5.96
CA ILE A 220 -1.63 -13.42 6.68
C ILE A 220 -0.24 -13.78 6.15
N ASP A 221 0.74 -13.86 7.03
CA ASP A 221 2.00 -14.52 6.76
C ASP A 221 1.86 -16.00 7.15
N PHE A 222 1.85 -16.87 6.15
CA PHE A 222 1.63 -18.31 6.25
C PHE A 222 2.92 -19.05 6.58
N SER A 223 2.80 -20.04 7.47
CA SER A 223 3.94 -20.86 7.86
C SER A 223 4.32 -21.85 6.75
N PRO A 224 5.61 -21.90 6.34
CA PRO A 224 6.10 -22.85 5.34
C PRO A 224 5.98 -24.32 5.79
N MET A 225 5.79 -24.55 7.09
CA MET A 225 5.80 -25.87 7.71
C MET A 225 4.43 -26.57 7.62
N CYS A 226 3.53 -26.08 6.78
CA CYS A 226 2.22 -26.68 6.61
C CYS A 226 2.31 -28.06 5.95
N GLY A 227 2.06 -29.09 6.77
CA GLY A 227 1.65 -30.41 6.32
C GLY A 227 2.66 -31.53 6.47
N ASP A 228 3.85 -31.30 7.04
CA ASP A 228 4.74 -32.41 7.37
C ASP A 228 4.21 -33.24 8.55
N PRO A 229 3.83 -34.51 8.34
CA PRO A 229 3.41 -35.37 9.43
C PRO A 229 4.54 -35.57 10.44
N SER A 230 5.80 -35.47 10.01
CA SER A 230 6.95 -35.57 10.92
C SER A 230 7.07 -34.34 11.83
N TRP A 231 6.56 -33.18 11.41
CA TRP A 231 6.52 -31.96 12.23
C TRP A 231 5.26 -31.86 13.09
N GLU A 232 4.16 -32.52 12.72
CA GLU A 232 2.97 -32.67 13.58
C GLU A 232 3.30 -33.41 14.90
N SER A 233 4.38 -34.19 14.91
CA SER A 233 4.85 -34.91 16.09
C SER A 233 5.80 -34.13 17.02
N GLY A 234 6.19 -32.87 16.77
CA GLY A 234 7.16 -32.25 17.69
C GLY A 234 7.41 -30.74 17.71
N GLU A 235 7.29 -29.99 16.62
CA GLU A 235 7.90 -28.64 16.61
C GLU A 235 6.99 -27.44 16.33
N ASN A 236 5.85 -27.62 15.66
CA ASN A 236 4.92 -26.52 15.41
C ASN A 236 3.52 -26.81 15.97
N ASP A 237 3.37 -26.67 17.30
CA ASP A 237 2.05 -26.61 17.93
C ASP A 237 1.33 -25.35 17.41
N PRO A 238 0.15 -25.45 16.74
CA PRO A 238 -0.64 -24.30 16.28
C PRO A 238 -1.03 -23.33 17.40
N PHE A 239 -0.82 -23.72 18.66
CA PHE A 239 -0.83 -22.83 19.82
C PHE A 239 0.14 -21.65 19.67
N TYR A 240 1.31 -21.87 19.07
CA TYR A 240 2.36 -20.86 18.91
C TYR A 240 2.16 -19.92 17.73
N ASP A 241 1.23 -20.23 16.82
CA ASP A 241 0.83 -19.29 15.77
C ASP A 241 0.56 -17.91 16.38
N ASN A 242 1.10 -16.87 15.74
CA ASN A 242 0.98 -15.50 16.22
C ASN A 242 1.66 -15.23 17.59
N LEU A 243 2.59 -16.08 18.06
CA LEU A 243 3.40 -15.88 19.27
C LEU A 243 4.89 -15.79 18.93
N THR A 244 5.71 -15.26 19.85
CA THR A 244 7.19 -15.28 19.73
C THR A 244 7.74 -16.33 20.69
N VAL A 245 8.29 -17.42 20.17
CA VAL A 245 8.80 -18.55 20.98
C VAL A 245 10.26 -18.36 21.37
N ASP A 246 11.08 -17.84 20.44
CA ASP A 246 12.51 -17.64 20.68
C ASP A 246 12.77 -16.32 21.44
N PHE A 247 13.57 -16.40 22.50
CA PHE A 247 13.94 -15.26 23.34
C PHE A 247 14.93 -14.32 22.66
N GLU A 248 15.69 -14.81 21.69
CA GLU A 248 16.69 -14.02 20.97
C GLU A 248 16.09 -13.44 19.69
N SER A 249 15.14 -14.14 19.08
CA SER A 249 14.42 -13.66 17.90
C SER A 249 13.31 -12.65 18.23
N THR A 250 13.10 -11.73 17.30
CA THR A 250 11.92 -10.86 17.27
C THR A 250 10.82 -11.40 16.36
N HIS A 251 11.08 -12.52 15.67
CA HIS A 251 10.16 -13.14 14.75
C HIS A 251 8.93 -13.64 15.52
N VAL A 252 7.76 -13.26 15.04
CA VAL A 252 6.49 -13.86 15.48
C VAL A 252 6.20 -15.03 14.55
N GLU A 253 5.83 -16.17 15.10
CA GLU A 253 5.52 -17.36 14.32
C GLU A 253 4.38 -17.10 13.34
N ASN A 254 4.60 -17.56 12.11
CA ASN A 254 3.62 -17.47 11.02
C ASN A 254 2.39 -18.34 11.32
N ILE A 255 1.30 -18.13 10.57
CA ILE A 255 0.03 -18.81 10.85
C ILE A 255 -0.05 -20.15 10.10
N SER A 256 -0.43 -21.20 10.82
CA SER A 256 -0.72 -22.53 10.28
C SER A 256 -2.01 -22.55 9.45
N SER A 257 -2.10 -23.51 8.52
CA SER A 257 -3.29 -23.70 7.65
C SER A 257 -4.60 -23.84 8.43
N LYS A 258 -4.56 -24.59 9.56
CA LYS A 258 -5.71 -24.78 10.45
C LYS A 258 -6.26 -23.45 10.95
N ASN A 259 -5.38 -22.58 11.45
CA ASN A 259 -5.78 -21.30 12.01
C ASN A 259 -6.17 -20.28 10.92
N ILE A 260 -5.58 -20.33 9.72
CA ILE A 260 -6.00 -19.49 8.59
C ILE A 260 -7.47 -19.73 8.23
N LYS A 261 -7.87 -21.00 8.11
CA LYS A 261 -9.26 -21.34 7.78
C LYS A 261 -10.23 -20.79 8.81
N LEU A 262 -9.91 -20.97 10.09
CA LEU A 262 -10.69 -20.41 11.20
C LEU A 262 -10.76 -18.88 11.15
N LEU A 263 -9.65 -18.19 10.91
CA LEU A 263 -9.64 -16.73 10.78
C LEU A 263 -10.60 -16.24 9.70
N ILE A 264 -10.58 -16.88 8.53
CA ILE A 264 -11.42 -16.49 7.39
C ILE A 264 -12.90 -16.80 7.66
N GLU A 265 -13.20 -17.96 8.24
CA GLU A 265 -14.57 -18.33 8.63
C GLU A 265 -15.18 -17.38 9.66
N ARG A 266 -14.36 -16.74 10.50
CA ARG A 266 -14.81 -15.71 11.45
C ARG A 266 -15.00 -14.32 10.83
N CYS A 267 -14.65 -14.12 9.56
CA CYS A 267 -14.72 -12.81 8.89
C CYS A 267 -15.71 -12.85 7.70
N PRO A 268 -17.04 -12.84 7.94
CA PRO A 268 -18.04 -13.04 6.88
C PRO A 268 -18.10 -11.92 5.85
N ASN A 269 -17.59 -10.72 6.18
CA ASN A 269 -17.57 -9.53 5.31
C ASN A 269 -16.19 -9.31 4.67
N LEU A 270 -15.35 -10.35 4.64
CA LEU A 270 -14.02 -10.26 4.05
C LEU A 270 -14.11 -10.02 2.54
N SER A 271 -13.52 -8.91 2.11
CA SER A 271 -13.45 -8.47 0.71
C SER A 271 -12.06 -8.66 0.09
N GLU A 272 -11.02 -8.63 0.93
CA GLU A 272 -9.62 -8.70 0.52
C GLU A 272 -8.85 -9.69 1.39
N LEU A 273 -8.10 -10.59 0.75
CA LEU A 273 -7.19 -11.51 1.42
C LEU A 273 -5.82 -11.44 0.77
N ASN A 274 -4.80 -11.15 1.59
CA ASN A 274 -3.40 -11.21 1.22
C ASN A 274 -2.71 -12.32 2.01
N ILE A 275 -2.18 -13.31 1.30
CA ILE A 275 -1.37 -14.39 1.87
C ILE A 275 0.06 -14.23 1.37
N LEU A 276 0.94 -13.88 2.30
CA LEU A 276 2.37 -14.01 2.10
C LEU A 276 2.77 -15.37 2.61
N TYR A 277 3.60 -16.09 1.88
CA TYR A 277 4.00 -17.41 2.33
C TYR A 277 5.44 -17.69 1.96
N ASP A 278 6.07 -18.54 2.75
CA ASP A 278 7.41 -19.04 2.46
C ASP A 278 7.31 -20.49 1.97
N TYR A 279 8.23 -20.92 1.13
CA TYR A 279 8.25 -22.29 0.65
C TYR A 279 9.35 -23.07 1.32
N SER A 280 9.00 -24.20 1.94
CA SER A 280 10.00 -25.20 2.25
C SER A 280 10.42 -25.91 0.96
N ARG A 281 11.72 -26.16 0.80
CA ARG A 281 12.27 -26.99 -0.29
C ARG A 281 11.59 -28.37 -0.32
N TYR A 282 11.12 -28.84 0.83
CA TYR A 282 10.52 -30.15 1.05
C TYR A 282 8.99 -30.20 0.90
N ASP A 283 8.32 -29.11 0.51
CA ASP A 283 6.86 -29.12 0.31
C ASP A 283 6.46 -30.03 -0.88
N ASP A 284 5.93 -31.20 -0.59
CA ASP A 284 5.45 -32.21 -1.55
C ASP A 284 4.09 -31.85 -2.18
N GLY A 285 3.75 -30.55 -2.23
CA GLY A 285 2.52 -30.01 -2.82
C GLY A 285 1.39 -29.79 -1.80
N ARG A 286 1.69 -29.86 -0.51
CA ARG A 286 0.71 -29.67 0.57
C ARG A 286 0.28 -28.22 0.70
N THR A 287 1.18 -27.27 0.49
CA THR A 287 0.81 -25.85 0.44
C THR A 287 -0.21 -25.60 -0.66
N GLU A 288 0.02 -26.15 -1.85
CA GLU A 288 -0.94 -26.05 -2.95
C GLU A 288 -2.26 -26.77 -2.63
N ALA A 289 -2.22 -27.95 -2.01
CA ALA A 289 -3.43 -28.66 -1.58
C ALA A 289 -4.26 -27.83 -0.58
N PHE A 290 -3.60 -27.17 0.38
CA PHE A 290 -4.25 -26.25 1.31
C PHE A 290 -4.90 -25.07 0.58
N PHE A 291 -4.17 -24.41 -0.33
CA PHE A 291 -4.73 -23.29 -1.08
C PHE A 291 -5.90 -23.72 -1.98
N LEU A 292 -5.87 -24.94 -2.53
CA LEU A 292 -6.99 -25.52 -3.26
C LEU A 292 -8.24 -25.71 -2.37
N ASP A 293 -8.09 -26.19 -1.14
CA ASP A 293 -9.19 -26.26 -0.16
C ASP A 293 -9.71 -24.85 0.16
N LEU A 294 -8.80 -23.89 0.32
CA LEU A 294 -9.14 -22.53 0.69
C LEU A 294 -10.04 -21.84 -0.34
N VAL A 295 -9.91 -22.14 -1.63
CA VAL A 295 -10.81 -21.60 -2.68
C VAL A 295 -12.28 -21.87 -2.35
N SER A 296 -12.60 -23.03 -1.78
CA SER A 296 -13.99 -23.36 -1.43
C SER A 296 -14.53 -22.43 -0.33
N VAL A 297 -13.72 -22.14 0.69
CA VAL A 297 -14.05 -21.22 1.78
C VAL A 297 -14.24 -19.82 1.21
N LEU A 298 -13.31 -19.34 0.39
CA LEU A 298 -13.38 -18.01 -0.23
C LEU A 298 -14.59 -17.83 -1.14
N SER A 299 -14.98 -18.88 -1.87
CA SER A 299 -16.15 -18.84 -2.76
C SER A 299 -17.48 -18.63 -2.01
N SER A 300 -17.52 -18.94 -0.71
CA SER A 300 -18.69 -18.71 0.13
C SER A 300 -18.85 -17.24 0.58
N LEU A 301 -17.78 -16.45 0.49
CA LEU A 301 -17.73 -15.06 0.91
C LEU A 301 -18.31 -14.14 -0.17
N ARG A 302 -19.55 -13.66 0.05
CA ARG A 302 -20.29 -12.85 -0.93
C ARG A 302 -19.60 -11.54 -1.32
N GLN A 303 -18.82 -10.97 -0.41
CA GLN A 303 -18.13 -9.69 -0.58
C GLN A 303 -16.69 -9.84 -1.08
N PHE A 304 -16.19 -11.06 -1.29
CA PHE A 304 -14.81 -11.29 -1.67
C PHE A 304 -14.51 -10.81 -3.09
N ARG A 305 -13.52 -9.92 -3.24
CA ARG A 305 -13.16 -9.26 -4.51
C ARG A 305 -11.66 -9.21 -4.80
N HIS A 306 -10.80 -9.33 -3.78
CA HIS A 306 -9.36 -9.12 -3.94
C HIS A 306 -8.58 -10.27 -3.32
N LEU A 307 -7.73 -10.91 -4.13
CA LEU A 307 -6.88 -12.02 -3.71
C LEU A 307 -5.42 -11.71 -4.06
N GLU A 308 -4.56 -11.75 -3.07
CA GLU A 308 -3.11 -11.68 -3.20
C GLU A 308 -2.49 -12.92 -2.56
N VAL A 309 -1.71 -13.69 -3.32
CA VAL A 309 -0.99 -14.88 -2.84
C VAL A 309 0.43 -14.86 -3.39
N ILE A 310 1.41 -14.57 -2.52
CA ILE A 310 2.80 -14.34 -2.92
C ILE A 310 3.75 -15.20 -2.09
N GLY A 311 4.54 -16.01 -2.79
CA GLY A 311 5.62 -16.79 -2.21
C GLY A 311 6.89 -15.97 -2.10
N ARG A 312 7.64 -16.10 -0.99
CA ARG A 312 9.00 -15.55 -0.86
C ARG A 312 10.01 -16.33 -1.70
N ASP A 313 9.80 -17.65 -1.79
CA ASP A 313 10.64 -18.57 -2.53
C ASP A 313 9.98 -19.05 -3.83
N ILE A 314 10.82 -19.45 -4.79
CA ILE A 314 10.40 -19.89 -6.13
C ILE A 314 9.97 -21.36 -6.04
N LYS A 315 8.75 -21.60 -5.57
CA LYS A 315 8.10 -22.88 -5.80
C LYS A 315 6.75 -22.69 -6.45
N ILE A 316 6.36 -23.75 -7.12
CA ILE A 316 5.48 -23.71 -8.25
C ILE A 316 4.10 -24.21 -7.83
N MET A 317 3.07 -23.39 -7.96
CA MET A 317 1.67 -23.78 -7.88
C MET A 317 1.11 -23.94 -9.29
N ASN A 318 0.80 -25.17 -9.69
CA ASN A 318 0.30 -25.42 -11.05
C ASN A 318 -1.23 -25.36 -11.15
N ARG A 319 -1.93 -25.64 -10.04
CA ARG A 319 -3.37 -25.88 -9.98
C ARG A 319 -4.09 -24.78 -9.23
N PHE A 320 -3.49 -24.23 -8.17
CA PHE A 320 -4.18 -23.25 -7.32
C PHE A 320 -4.63 -22.01 -8.10
N PRO A 321 -3.79 -21.29 -8.87
CA PRO A 321 -4.22 -20.08 -9.56
C PRO A 321 -5.39 -20.32 -10.51
N LEU A 322 -5.35 -21.43 -11.27
CA LEU A 322 -6.45 -21.85 -12.14
C LEU A 322 -7.74 -22.14 -11.36
N LYS A 323 -7.64 -22.81 -10.20
CA LYS A 323 -8.79 -23.10 -9.35
C LYS A 323 -9.36 -21.82 -8.72
N ALA A 324 -8.51 -20.88 -8.32
CA ALA A 324 -8.93 -19.60 -7.76
C ALA A 324 -9.72 -18.78 -8.79
N VAL A 325 -9.22 -18.62 -10.01
CA VAL A 325 -9.93 -17.84 -11.05
C VAL A 325 -11.23 -18.50 -11.50
N THR A 326 -11.31 -19.83 -11.48
CA THR A 326 -12.55 -20.54 -11.82
C THR A 326 -13.56 -20.58 -10.67
N GLY A 327 -13.10 -20.54 -9.42
CA GLY A 327 -13.93 -20.58 -8.22
C GLY A 327 -14.41 -19.21 -7.73
N LEU A 328 -13.81 -18.11 -8.19
CA LEU A 328 -14.05 -16.75 -7.69
C LEU A 328 -14.50 -15.81 -8.83
N PRO A 329 -15.74 -15.94 -9.32
CA PRO A 329 -16.21 -15.23 -10.52
C PRO A 329 -16.34 -13.70 -10.34
N PHE A 330 -16.39 -13.21 -9.11
CA PHE A 330 -16.52 -11.79 -8.78
C PHE A 330 -15.18 -11.11 -8.49
N LEU A 331 -14.06 -11.76 -8.81
CA LEU A 331 -12.74 -11.22 -8.50
C LEU A 331 -12.47 -9.95 -9.32
N GLU A 332 -12.14 -8.87 -8.63
CA GLU A 332 -11.77 -7.57 -9.21
C GLU A 332 -10.25 -7.37 -9.25
N SER A 333 -9.53 -8.02 -8.34
CA SER A 333 -8.07 -7.89 -8.22
C SER A 333 -7.46 -9.26 -7.93
N LEU A 334 -6.50 -9.66 -8.76
CA LEU A 334 -5.70 -10.86 -8.56
C LEU A 334 -4.21 -10.51 -8.58
N LYS A 335 -3.51 -10.88 -7.51
CA LYS A 335 -2.05 -10.90 -7.47
C LYS A 335 -1.58 -12.29 -7.09
N CYS A 336 -0.92 -12.98 -8.00
CA CYS A 336 -0.43 -14.33 -7.75
C CYS A 336 0.89 -14.58 -8.45
N GLY A 337 1.70 -15.48 -7.89
CA GLY A 337 2.94 -15.89 -8.55
C GLY A 337 3.27 -17.37 -8.45
N GLY A 338 4.31 -17.75 -9.21
CA GLY A 338 4.92 -19.07 -9.18
C GLY A 338 4.13 -20.13 -9.94
N VAL A 339 3.85 -19.94 -11.23
CA VAL A 339 3.21 -20.98 -12.06
C VAL A 339 4.16 -21.37 -13.17
N THR A 340 4.56 -22.64 -13.22
CA THR A 340 5.34 -23.18 -14.33
C THR A 340 4.46 -24.05 -15.20
N VAL A 341 4.76 -24.08 -16.49
CA VAL A 341 4.08 -25.04 -17.35
C VAL A 341 4.70 -26.40 -17.07
N SER A 342 3.92 -27.32 -16.46
CA SER A 342 4.35 -28.73 -16.45
C SER A 342 4.57 -29.12 -17.92
N GLN A 343 5.81 -29.47 -18.29
CA GLN A 343 6.25 -29.60 -19.69
C GLN A 343 5.34 -30.51 -20.54
N ASN A 344 4.59 -31.40 -19.90
CA ASN A 344 3.71 -32.36 -20.55
C ASN A 344 2.27 -31.88 -20.81
N ARG A 345 1.88 -30.65 -20.46
CA ARG A 345 0.47 -30.19 -20.57
C ARG A 345 0.32 -28.71 -20.92
N LYS A 346 0.78 -28.28 -22.10
CA LYS A 346 0.16 -27.11 -22.74
C LYS A 346 -1.29 -27.47 -23.11
N LYS A 347 -2.20 -27.30 -22.14
CA LYS A 347 -3.64 -27.43 -22.38
C LYS A 347 -4.09 -26.21 -23.16
N LEU A 348 -3.97 -26.29 -24.49
CA LEU A 348 -4.67 -25.37 -25.37
C LEU A 348 -6.19 -25.60 -25.20
N GLY A 349 -6.96 -24.51 -25.06
CA GLY A 349 -8.42 -24.54 -24.99
C GLY A 349 -9.04 -24.07 -23.67
N ASP A 350 -10.31 -24.42 -23.47
CA ASP A 350 -11.25 -23.88 -22.45
C ASP A 350 -10.87 -24.08 -20.96
N GLY A 351 -9.73 -24.72 -20.70
CA GLY A 351 -9.20 -24.96 -19.36
C GLY A 351 -7.85 -24.30 -19.08
N SER A 352 -7.34 -23.46 -19.98
CA SER A 352 -6.11 -22.68 -19.74
C SER A 352 -6.34 -21.58 -18.71
N PHE A 353 -5.26 -21.10 -18.10
CA PHE A 353 -5.33 -19.98 -17.15
C PHE A 353 -5.82 -18.70 -17.83
N GLY A 354 -5.28 -18.37 -19.02
CA GLY A 354 -5.72 -17.22 -19.81
C GLY A 354 -7.21 -17.29 -20.20
N SER A 355 -7.71 -18.46 -20.62
CA SER A 355 -9.14 -18.65 -20.89
C SER A 355 -9.99 -18.40 -19.65
N SER A 356 -9.56 -18.91 -18.49
CA SER A 356 -10.31 -18.74 -17.25
C SER A 356 -10.32 -17.30 -16.75
N LEU A 357 -9.19 -16.59 -16.85
CA LEU A 357 -9.12 -15.16 -16.54
C LEU A 357 -10.03 -14.32 -17.43
N SER A 358 -10.09 -14.62 -18.74
CA SER A 358 -10.95 -13.89 -19.69
C SER A 358 -12.45 -13.95 -19.33
N LYS A 359 -12.86 -14.92 -18.52
CA LYS A 359 -14.26 -15.09 -18.05
C LYS A 359 -14.58 -14.21 -16.83
N LEU A 360 -13.59 -13.61 -16.16
CA LEU A 360 -13.76 -12.77 -14.96
C LEU A 360 -14.20 -11.35 -15.33
N LYS A 361 -15.51 -11.13 -15.46
CA LYS A 361 -16.09 -9.86 -15.94
C LYS A 361 -15.73 -8.60 -15.13
N TYR A 362 -15.30 -8.77 -13.89
CA TYR A 362 -15.01 -7.66 -12.97
C TYR A 362 -13.50 -7.43 -12.79
N LEU A 363 -12.65 -8.26 -13.38
CA LEU A 363 -11.21 -8.19 -13.19
C LEU A 363 -10.67 -6.86 -13.74
N SER A 364 -10.17 -6.02 -12.83
CA SER A 364 -9.63 -4.70 -13.15
C SER A 364 -8.14 -4.60 -12.88
N ARG A 365 -7.62 -5.38 -11.93
CA ARG A 365 -6.20 -5.40 -11.54
C ARG A 365 -5.65 -6.81 -11.63
N LEU A 366 -4.58 -6.99 -12.39
CA LEU A 366 -3.92 -8.27 -12.58
C LEU A 366 -2.41 -8.13 -12.37
N HIS A 367 -1.86 -8.82 -11.38
CA HIS A 367 -0.42 -8.90 -11.14
C HIS A 367 0.01 -10.36 -11.16
N LEU A 368 0.83 -10.70 -12.16
CA LEU A 368 1.41 -12.02 -12.32
C LEU A 368 2.91 -11.96 -12.08
N TYR A 369 3.39 -12.81 -11.17
CA TYR A 369 4.79 -12.90 -10.79
C TYR A 369 5.35 -14.29 -11.11
N LEU A 370 6.48 -14.41 -11.82
CA LEU A 370 7.08 -15.70 -12.20
C LEU A 370 6.05 -16.65 -12.87
N PHE A 371 5.30 -16.14 -13.85
CA PHE A 371 4.23 -16.88 -14.51
C PHE A 371 4.68 -17.33 -15.91
N GLU A 372 4.66 -18.63 -16.16
CA GLU A 372 5.17 -19.22 -17.42
C GLU A 372 4.08 -19.53 -18.45
N ASP A 373 2.82 -19.62 -18.03
CA ASP A 373 1.67 -19.95 -18.91
C ASP A 373 1.12 -18.72 -19.66
N ILE A 374 1.97 -17.71 -19.90
CA ILE A 374 1.62 -16.51 -20.67
C ILE A 374 2.18 -16.68 -22.08
N ASP A 375 1.29 -16.86 -23.06
CA ASP A 375 1.65 -17.02 -24.47
C ASP A 375 0.62 -16.39 -25.42
N GLU A 376 0.89 -16.43 -26.73
CA GLU A 376 0.03 -15.83 -27.75
C GLU A 376 -1.40 -16.40 -27.77
N SER A 377 -1.65 -17.56 -27.16
CA SER A 377 -3.00 -18.11 -27.07
C SER A 377 -3.94 -17.22 -26.25
N TRP A 378 -3.39 -16.35 -25.39
CA TRP A 378 -4.18 -15.35 -24.66
C TRP A 378 -4.91 -14.38 -25.59
N CYS A 379 -4.37 -14.16 -26.79
CA CYS A 379 -4.99 -13.33 -27.84
C CYS A 379 -6.19 -14.01 -28.51
N LEU A 380 -6.44 -15.30 -28.25
CA LEU A 380 -7.58 -16.04 -28.81
C LEU A 380 -8.87 -15.86 -28.00
N TYR A 381 -8.78 -15.30 -26.79
CA TYR A 381 -9.92 -15.15 -25.88
C TYR A 381 -10.48 -13.72 -25.89
N ASN A 382 -11.75 -13.60 -25.51
CA ASN A 382 -12.43 -12.32 -25.35
C ASN A 382 -12.28 -11.83 -23.92
N TRP A 383 -11.47 -10.79 -23.72
CA TRP A 383 -11.18 -10.23 -22.40
C TRP A 383 -12.19 -9.15 -22.00
N PRO A 384 -12.46 -8.97 -20.69
CA PRO A 384 -13.54 -8.13 -20.19
C PRO A 384 -13.36 -6.61 -20.41
N GLY A 385 -12.24 -6.13 -20.97
CA GLY A 385 -12.01 -4.69 -21.18
C GLY A 385 -11.92 -3.83 -19.91
N THR A 386 -12.13 -4.44 -18.73
CA THR A 386 -12.12 -3.80 -17.41
C THR A 386 -10.72 -3.69 -16.80
N ILE A 387 -9.72 -4.37 -17.38
CA ILE A 387 -8.34 -4.37 -16.87
C ILE A 387 -7.72 -2.98 -17.07
N THR A 388 -7.53 -2.26 -15.96
CA THR A 388 -6.91 -0.94 -15.91
C THR A 388 -5.50 -0.97 -15.32
N GLU A 389 -5.15 -2.02 -14.57
CA GLU A 389 -3.82 -2.20 -14.00
C GLU A 389 -3.28 -3.60 -14.30
N LEU A 390 -2.09 -3.67 -14.91
CA LEU A 390 -1.44 -4.91 -15.30
C LEU A 390 0.03 -4.87 -14.90
N THR A 391 0.43 -5.87 -14.13
CA THR A 391 1.83 -6.09 -13.75
C THR A 391 2.26 -7.49 -14.19
N LEU A 392 3.27 -7.56 -15.05
CA LEU A 392 3.92 -8.81 -15.44
C LEU A 392 5.36 -8.76 -14.97
N GLN A 393 5.66 -9.55 -13.95
CA GLN A 393 6.94 -9.49 -13.26
C GLN A 393 7.64 -10.85 -13.31
N GLN A 394 8.87 -10.85 -13.80
CA GLN A 394 9.78 -11.99 -13.90
C GLN A 394 9.19 -13.21 -14.63
N CYS A 395 8.34 -13.00 -15.63
CA CYS A 395 7.74 -14.09 -16.42
C CYS A 395 8.78 -14.64 -17.43
N SER A 396 9.54 -15.67 -17.04
CA SER A 396 10.75 -16.20 -17.72
C SER A 396 10.60 -16.51 -19.21
N HIS A 397 9.44 -17.01 -19.62
CA HIS A 397 9.18 -17.42 -20.99
C HIS A 397 8.49 -16.35 -21.84
N LEU A 398 8.18 -15.21 -21.25
CA LEU A 398 7.47 -14.14 -21.92
C LEU A 398 8.44 -13.19 -22.61
N LEU A 399 8.59 -13.35 -23.93
CA LEU A 399 9.36 -12.42 -24.76
C LEU A 399 8.69 -11.03 -24.79
N PRO A 400 9.46 -9.93 -24.82
CA PRO A 400 8.91 -8.57 -24.85
C PRO A 400 7.92 -8.31 -26.00
N SER A 401 8.19 -8.75 -27.23
CA SER A 401 7.27 -8.59 -28.37
C SER A 401 5.94 -9.32 -28.14
N THR A 402 6.01 -10.53 -27.58
CA THR A 402 4.85 -11.35 -27.24
C THR A 402 4.04 -10.67 -26.13
N ALA A 403 4.72 -10.17 -25.08
CA ALA A 403 4.08 -9.41 -24.01
C ALA A 403 3.31 -8.22 -24.56
N LEU A 404 3.93 -7.39 -25.40
CA LEU A 404 3.28 -6.21 -25.97
C LEU A 404 2.05 -6.55 -26.82
N ARG A 405 2.13 -7.62 -27.63
CA ARG A 405 0.97 -8.11 -28.40
C ARG A 405 -0.18 -8.57 -27.49
N ILE A 406 0.14 -9.32 -26.44
CA ILE A 406 -0.85 -9.78 -25.46
C ILE A 406 -1.47 -8.59 -24.75
N ILE A 407 -0.67 -7.66 -24.22
CA ILE A 407 -1.14 -6.47 -23.49
C ILE A 407 -2.11 -5.65 -24.33
N GLY A 408 -1.76 -5.39 -25.60
CA GLY A 408 -2.62 -4.63 -26.51
C GLY A 408 -3.97 -5.30 -26.77
N HIS A 409 -4.05 -6.63 -26.66
CA HIS A 409 -5.28 -7.40 -26.81
C HIS A 409 -6.09 -7.49 -25.51
N ILE A 410 -5.44 -7.83 -24.39
CA ILE A 410 -6.16 -8.14 -23.14
C ILE A 410 -6.59 -6.90 -22.36
N ALA A 411 -5.86 -5.79 -22.49
CA ALA A 411 -6.08 -4.58 -21.71
C ALA A 411 -5.95 -3.31 -22.58
N PRO A 412 -6.85 -3.08 -23.55
CA PRO A 412 -6.79 -1.89 -24.40
C PRO A 412 -7.01 -0.56 -23.64
N HIS A 413 -7.66 -0.61 -22.47
CA HIS A 413 -7.95 0.55 -21.60
C HIS A 413 -7.01 0.69 -20.41
N LEU A 414 -5.81 0.10 -20.52
CA LEU A 414 -4.84 0.07 -19.44
C LEU A 414 -4.40 1.48 -19.04
N GLN A 415 -4.42 1.75 -17.73
CA GLN A 415 -3.97 3.00 -17.12
C GLN A 415 -2.60 2.84 -16.47
N LYS A 416 -2.34 1.69 -15.84
CA LYS A 416 -1.07 1.38 -15.20
C LYS A 416 -0.48 0.09 -15.76
N LEU A 417 0.76 0.18 -16.24
CA LEU A 417 1.51 -0.96 -16.74
C LEU A 417 2.84 -1.08 -16.01
N GLU A 418 3.10 -2.24 -15.44
CA GLU A 418 4.42 -2.61 -14.95
C GLU A 418 4.92 -3.87 -15.67
N LEU A 419 6.05 -3.74 -16.35
CA LEU A 419 6.75 -4.85 -17.00
C LEU A 419 8.13 -5.00 -16.39
N ASP A 420 8.39 -6.17 -15.83
CA ASP A 420 9.70 -6.52 -15.31
C ASP A 420 10.12 -7.86 -15.92
N PHE A 421 10.98 -7.80 -16.94
CA PHE A 421 11.55 -8.97 -17.61
C PHE A 421 12.83 -9.47 -16.92
N ASN A 422 13.13 -8.97 -15.70
CA ASN A 422 14.36 -9.33 -15.01
C ASN A 422 14.31 -10.73 -14.42
N PHE A 423 14.87 -11.72 -15.11
CA PHE A 423 15.06 -13.03 -14.49
C PHE A 423 16.26 -13.07 -13.54
N ASN A 424 16.10 -13.81 -12.44
CA ASN A 424 17.00 -13.84 -11.29
C ASN A 424 18.39 -14.42 -11.63
N TYR A 425 19.43 -13.86 -10.99
CA TYR A 425 20.89 -13.93 -11.30
C TYR A 425 21.56 -15.30 -11.33
N ARG A 426 20.84 -16.40 -11.10
CA ARG A 426 21.50 -17.69 -10.90
C ARG A 426 22.12 -18.26 -12.17
N ASP A 427 21.76 -17.74 -13.34
CA ASP A 427 22.36 -18.12 -14.60
C ASP A 427 22.90 -16.88 -15.34
N PRO A 428 24.20 -16.56 -15.17
CA PRO A 428 24.85 -15.46 -15.90
C PRO A 428 24.87 -15.68 -17.42
N ASP A 429 24.68 -16.92 -17.88
CA ASP A 429 24.70 -17.31 -19.28
C ASP A 429 23.30 -17.35 -19.91
N ASP A 430 22.25 -16.92 -19.19
CA ASP A 430 20.91 -16.85 -19.76
C ASP A 430 20.76 -15.62 -20.70
N TYR A 431 21.27 -15.81 -21.93
CA TYR A 431 21.20 -14.88 -23.06
C TYR A 431 19.80 -14.77 -23.69
N ARG A 432 18.75 -15.34 -23.09
CA ARG A 432 17.39 -15.44 -23.65
C ARG A 432 16.65 -14.12 -23.91
N GLU A 433 17.25 -12.97 -23.68
CA GLU A 433 16.61 -11.67 -23.92
C GLU A 433 16.75 -11.11 -25.35
N ILE A 434 17.47 -11.77 -26.27
CA ILE A 434 17.41 -11.35 -27.68
C ILE A 434 16.12 -11.88 -28.31
N ASP A 435 15.07 -11.09 -28.16
CA ASP A 435 13.84 -11.27 -28.91
C ASP A 435 14.08 -10.94 -30.39
N HIS A 436 14.44 -11.94 -31.19
CA HIS A 436 14.69 -11.79 -32.62
C HIS A 436 13.45 -11.32 -33.41
N SER A 437 12.25 -11.48 -32.83
CA SER A 437 11.00 -11.01 -33.43
C SER A 437 10.66 -9.57 -33.03
N TRP A 438 11.49 -8.95 -32.18
CA TRP A 438 11.28 -7.59 -31.73
C TRP A 438 11.43 -6.60 -32.89
N ASN A 439 10.38 -5.81 -33.10
CA ASN A 439 10.35 -4.75 -34.09
C ASN A 439 10.08 -3.40 -33.39
N PRO A 440 11.02 -2.44 -33.39
CA PRO A 440 10.83 -1.13 -32.77
C PRO A 440 9.67 -0.33 -33.38
N HIS A 441 9.25 -0.69 -34.60
CA HIS A 441 8.17 0.00 -35.30
C HIS A 441 6.78 -0.41 -34.84
N ASN A 442 6.65 -1.50 -34.06
CA ASN A 442 5.37 -1.93 -33.50
C ASN A 442 5.01 -1.06 -32.30
N SER A 443 4.42 0.12 -32.56
CA SER A 443 3.97 0.97 -31.47
C SER A 443 2.74 0.37 -30.78
N LEU A 444 2.84 0.26 -29.45
CA LEU A 444 1.73 -0.12 -28.60
C LEU A 444 0.88 1.12 -28.33
N LYS A 445 -0.39 1.08 -28.76
CA LYS A 445 -1.32 2.20 -28.61
C LYS A 445 -2.20 2.01 -27.38
N LEU A 446 -1.69 2.38 -26.22
CA LEU A 446 -2.46 2.43 -24.97
C LEU A 446 -2.86 3.88 -24.69
N GLN A 447 -3.99 4.31 -25.25
CA GLN A 447 -4.42 5.71 -25.18
C GLN A 447 -4.70 6.18 -23.73
N SER A 448 -5.03 5.25 -22.83
CA SER A 448 -5.36 5.55 -21.44
C SER A 448 -4.17 5.39 -20.48
N LEU A 449 -2.99 5.01 -20.97
CA LEU A 449 -1.84 4.71 -20.12
C LEU A 449 -1.31 5.99 -19.46
N THR A 450 -1.41 6.06 -18.14
CA THR A 450 -0.92 7.18 -17.30
C THR A 450 0.36 6.85 -16.57
N ASP A 451 0.54 5.59 -16.17
CA ASP A 451 1.68 5.15 -15.36
C ASP A 451 2.37 3.96 -16.02
N LEU A 452 3.65 4.11 -16.31
CA LEU A 452 4.48 3.09 -16.93
C LEU A 452 5.70 2.80 -16.06
N LYS A 453 5.90 1.54 -15.68
CA LYS A 453 7.13 1.05 -15.06
C LYS A 453 7.72 -0.04 -15.91
N LEU A 454 8.97 0.13 -16.34
CA LEU A 454 9.67 -0.83 -17.17
C LEU A 454 11.00 -1.20 -16.54
N CYS A 455 11.23 -2.51 -16.45
CA CYS A 455 12.49 -3.13 -16.13
C CYS A 455 12.79 -4.20 -17.18
N SER A 456 13.81 -3.96 -18.00
CA SER A 456 14.22 -4.83 -19.11
C SER A 456 15.73 -4.78 -19.27
N ARG A 457 16.36 -5.77 -19.93
CA ARG A 457 17.73 -5.59 -20.46
C ARG A 457 17.71 -5.07 -21.90
N ASN A 458 16.55 -4.96 -22.55
CA ASN A 458 16.41 -4.35 -23.86
C ASN A 458 16.27 -2.82 -23.72
N PRO A 459 17.31 -2.03 -24.08
CA PRO A 459 17.28 -0.57 -23.95
C PRO A 459 16.21 0.07 -24.84
N ASN A 460 15.81 -0.60 -25.92
CA ASN A 460 14.90 -0.06 -26.91
C ASN A 460 13.42 -0.37 -26.60
N LEU A 461 13.10 -1.13 -25.55
CA LEU A 461 11.72 -1.48 -25.22
C LEU A 461 10.82 -0.24 -25.08
N LEU A 462 11.38 0.84 -24.53
CA LEU A 462 10.70 2.10 -24.28
C LEU A 462 10.11 2.75 -25.55
N PHE A 463 10.71 2.52 -26.74
CA PHE A 463 10.20 3.06 -28.01
C PHE A 463 8.81 2.55 -28.39
N ASN A 464 8.40 1.38 -27.89
CA ASN A 464 7.07 0.83 -28.15
C ASN A 464 5.96 1.69 -27.51
N PHE A 465 6.29 2.53 -26.52
CA PHE A 465 5.36 3.38 -25.79
C PHE A 465 5.35 4.83 -26.27
N ARG A 466 6.04 5.16 -27.37
CA ARG A 466 6.12 6.53 -27.90
C ARG A 466 4.75 7.14 -28.27
N ASP A 467 3.75 6.31 -28.58
CA ASP A 467 2.41 6.78 -28.95
C ASP A 467 1.47 6.95 -27.73
N CYS A 468 1.94 6.66 -26.52
CA CYS A 468 1.16 6.78 -25.28
C CYS A 468 1.12 8.23 -24.77
N LYS A 469 0.37 9.09 -25.47
CA LYS A 469 0.32 10.54 -25.23
C LYS A 469 -0.17 10.94 -23.83
N SER A 470 -0.91 10.06 -23.16
CA SER A 470 -1.46 10.28 -21.82
C SER A 470 -0.51 9.88 -20.69
N LEU A 471 0.74 9.51 -21.00
CA LEU A 471 1.70 9.09 -19.99
C LEU A 471 2.06 10.26 -19.06
N HIS A 472 1.77 10.10 -17.77
CA HIS A 472 2.01 11.08 -16.71
C HIS A 472 3.23 10.72 -15.84
N SER A 473 3.45 9.43 -15.60
CA SER A 473 4.57 8.93 -14.82
C SER A 473 5.31 7.80 -15.54
N LEU A 474 6.64 7.95 -15.65
CA LEU A 474 7.53 6.91 -16.16
C LEU A 474 8.50 6.50 -15.06
N THR A 475 8.63 5.20 -14.81
CA THR A 475 9.69 4.59 -14.02
C THR A 475 10.53 3.69 -14.93
N TRP A 476 11.79 4.06 -15.13
CA TRP A 476 12.72 3.35 -16.01
C TRP A 476 13.91 2.83 -15.21
N THR A 477 14.14 1.52 -15.24
CA THR A 477 15.38 0.97 -14.70
C THR A 477 16.42 0.84 -15.79
N TYR A 478 17.63 1.37 -15.57
CA TYR A 478 18.73 1.23 -16.51
C TYR A 478 19.73 0.16 -16.04
N LYS A 479 20.36 -0.52 -17.01
CA LYS A 479 21.43 -1.49 -16.78
C LYS A 479 22.72 -1.12 -17.52
N THR A 480 22.60 -0.59 -18.74
CA THR A 480 23.74 -0.20 -19.59
C THR A 480 23.63 1.25 -20.00
N LEU A 481 24.73 1.85 -20.47
CA LEU A 481 24.74 3.20 -21.02
C LEU A 481 23.72 3.37 -22.16
N GLN A 482 23.53 2.32 -22.97
CA GLN A 482 22.54 2.30 -24.04
C GLN A 482 21.11 2.51 -23.53
N HIS A 483 20.77 2.06 -22.32
CA HIS A 483 19.44 2.31 -21.74
C HIS A 483 19.20 3.80 -21.46
N LEU A 484 20.25 4.51 -21.05
CA LEU A 484 20.18 5.96 -20.83
C LEU A 484 20.16 6.70 -22.16
N GLN A 485 20.97 6.29 -23.13
CA GLN A 485 20.95 6.86 -24.48
C GLN A 485 19.57 6.72 -25.13
N SER A 486 18.98 5.52 -25.08
CA SER A 486 17.62 5.31 -25.60
C SER A 486 16.57 6.15 -24.88
N LEU A 487 16.72 6.38 -23.57
CA LEU A 487 15.85 7.29 -22.81
C LEU A 487 16.03 8.74 -23.26
N THR A 488 17.27 9.21 -23.41
CA THR A 488 17.58 10.56 -23.91
C THR A 488 17.02 10.75 -25.32
N ASP A 489 17.22 9.78 -26.21
CA ASP A 489 16.76 9.81 -27.60
C ASP A 489 15.24 9.90 -27.69
N ILE A 490 14.51 9.10 -26.91
CA ILE A 490 13.04 9.17 -26.92
C ILE A 490 12.55 10.47 -26.29
N MET A 491 13.17 10.94 -25.21
CA MET A 491 12.77 12.19 -24.56
C MET A 491 13.01 13.40 -25.48
N SER A 492 14.11 13.44 -26.21
CA SER A 492 14.41 14.52 -27.17
C SER A 492 13.33 14.72 -28.25
N GLN A 493 12.56 13.66 -28.56
CA GLN A 493 11.45 13.70 -29.51
C GLN A 493 10.13 14.22 -28.89
N ALA A 494 10.11 14.47 -27.57
CA ALA A 494 8.95 14.91 -26.78
C ALA A 494 7.64 14.12 -27.04
N PRO A 495 7.66 12.77 -27.03
CA PRO A 495 6.48 11.96 -27.38
C PRO A 495 5.36 12.00 -26.33
N TRP A 496 5.68 12.39 -25.09
CA TRP A 496 4.77 12.33 -23.94
C TRP A 496 4.46 13.73 -23.40
N PRO A 497 3.53 14.47 -24.03
CA PRO A 497 3.24 15.86 -23.66
C PRO A 497 2.64 16.00 -22.24
N GLN A 498 2.17 14.92 -21.62
CA GLN A 498 1.57 14.92 -20.28
C GLN A 498 2.54 14.41 -19.19
N LEU A 499 3.78 14.07 -19.53
CA LEU A 499 4.73 13.50 -18.58
C LEU A 499 5.08 14.54 -17.51
N LYS A 500 4.84 14.20 -16.24
CA LYS A 500 5.12 15.06 -15.08
C LYS A 500 6.18 14.48 -14.16
N LYS A 501 6.35 13.16 -14.15
CA LYS A 501 7.24 12.45 -13.23
C LYS A 501 8.09 11.42 -13.98
N LEU A 502 9.40 11.50 -13.79
CA LEU A 502 10.37 10.53 -14.27
C LEU A 502 11.16 9.97 -13.09
N ASN A 503 11.03 8.68 -12.81
CA ASN A 503 11.89 7.98 -11.87
C ASN A 503 12.90 7.13 -12.62
N ILE A 504 14.18 7.36 -12.39
CA ILE A 504 15.27 6.59 -12.98
C ILE A 504 15.98 5.86 -11.86
N ALA A 505 16.11 4.54 -11.98
CA ALA A 505 16.79 3.73 -10.98
C ALA A 505 17.80 2.78 -11.63
N SER A 506 18.95 2.62 -11.01
CA SER A 506 19.86 1.53 -11.37
C SER A 506 19.26 0.19 -10.95
N ARG A 507 19.28 -0.81 -11.83
CA ARG A 507 18.77 -2.16 -11.56
C ARG A 507 19.62 -2.89 -10.50
N HIS A 508 20.92 -2.61 -10.44
CA HIS A 508 21.87 -3.21 -9.49
C HIS A 508 22.74 -2.16 -8.79
N PRO A 509 23.29 -2.49 -7.61
CA PRO A 509 24.64 -2.03 -7.34
C PRO A 509 25.50 -2.59 -8.47
N LEU A 510 25.81 -1.77 -9.47
CA LEU A 510 26.82 -2.14 -10.45
C LEU A 510 28.04 -2.54 -9.63
N ASP A 511 28.63 -3.71 -9.90
CA ASP A 511 30.02 -3.94 -9.47
C ASP A 511 30.79 -2.68 -9.87
N PRO A 512 31.48 -2.01 -8.93
CA PRO A 512 31.94 -0.65 -9.12
C PRO A 512 32.65 -0.57 -10.46
N PRO A 513 32.05 0.08 -11.47
CA PRO A 513 32.62 0.08 -12.78
C PRO A 513 33.98 0.76 -12.70
N ARG A 514 34.93 0.32 -13.54
CA ARG A 514 36.20 1.04 -13.72
C ARG A 514 35.89 2.53 -13.89
N THR A 515 36.65 3.39 -13.23
CA THR A 515 36.36 4.83 -13.05
C THR A 515 35.88 5.57 -14.31
N SER A 516 36.40 5.22 -15.49
CA SER A 516 36.00 5.84 -16.77
C SER A 516 34.55 5.57 -17.19
N VAL A 517 33.98 4.43 -16.79
CA VAL A 517 32.59 4.07 -17.14
C VAL A 517 31.60 4.84 -16.26
N SER A 518 31.96 5.18 -15.01
CA SER A 518 31.11 5.98 -14.12
C SER A 518 30.77 7.35 -14.71
N GLN A 519 31.78 8.06 -15.22
CA GLN A 519 31.61 9.40 -15.79
C GLN A 519 30.60 9.39 -16.94
N ALA A 520 30.65 8.40 -17.83
CA ALA A 520 29.73 8.31 -18.95
C ALA A 520 28.26 8.15 -18.51
N TYR A 521 28.00 7.41 -17.42
CA TYR A 521 26.64 7.33 -16.85
C TYR A 521 26.22 8.67 -16.23
N GLU A 522 27.10 9.31 -15.47
CA GLU A 522 26.84 10.61 -14.84
C GLU A 522 26.53 11.69 -15.88
N ASP A 523 27.29 11.75 -16.97
CA ASP A 523 27.08 12.69 -18.06
C ASP A 523 25.71 12.47 -18.73
N GLN A 524 25.32 11.22 -18.98
CA GLN A 524 24.02 10.89 -19.55
C GLN A 524 22.87 11.17 -18.59
N LEU A 525 23.01 10.82 -17.30
CA LEU A 525 22.00 11.14 -16.28
C LEU A 525 21.83 12.64 -16.12
N SER A 526 22.93 13.40 -16.11
CA SER A 526 22.90 14.87 -16.07
C SER A 526 22.18 15.44 -17.30
N THR A 527 22.41 14.87 -18.48
CA THR A 527 21.68 15.25 -19.70
C THR A 527 20.17 15.02 -19.55
N VAL A 528 19.76 13.87 -19.01
CA VAL A 528 18.33 13.57 -18.78
C VAL A 528 17.71 14.51 -17.73
N VAL A 529 18.42 14.81 -16.64
CA VAL A 529 17.96 15.73 -15.60
C VAL A 529 17.78 17.14 -16.17
N ASN A 530 18.78 17.65 -16.89
CA ASN A 530 18.70 18.96 -17.54
C ASN A 530 17.52 19.05 -18.51
N TYR A 531 17.27 17.98 -19.29
CA TYR A 531 16.08 17.91 -20.15
C TYR A 531 14.79 17.96 -19.31
N CYS A 532 14.71 17.20 -18.22
CA CYS A 532 13.55 17.19 -17.35
C CYS A 532 13.26 18.58 -16.76
N GLU A 533 14.28 19.29 -16.31
CA GLU A 533 14.14 20.66 -15.79
C GLU A 533 13.57 21.61 -16.85
N GLN A 534 14.11 21.56 -18.08
CA GLN A 534 13.63 22.37 -19.20
C GLN A 534 12.17 22.04 -19.58
N ALA A 535 11.78 20.77 -19.46
CA ALA A 535 10.43 20.31 -19.75
C ALA A 535 9.47 20.39 -18.55
N HIS A 536 9.90 20.93 -17.41
CA HIS A 536 9.14 20.96 -16.14
C HIS A 536 8.69 19.58 -15.64
N ILE A 537 9.49 18.55 -15.89
CA ILE A 537 9.30 17.18 -15.42
C ILE A 537 10.04 17.01 -14.09
N THR A 538 9.36 16.49 -13.07
CA THR A 538 10.02 16.12 -11.82
C THR A 538 10.83 14.84 -12.03
N ALA A 539 12.16 14.98 -12.08
CA ALA A 539 13.09 13.86 -12.16
C ALA A 539 13.51 13.39 -10.76
N ASN A 540 13.39 12.09 -10.50
CA ASN A 540 13.95 11.44 -9.33
C ASN A 540 14.94 10.38 -9.80
N VAL A 541 16.23 10.72 -9.69
CA VAL A 541 17.33 9.82 -10.07
C VAL A 541 17.85 9.14 -8.83
N HIS A 542 17.53 7.86 -8.69
CA HIS A 542 18.09 7.00 -7.67
C HIS A 542 19.47 6.52 -8.10
N ALA A 543 20.45 7.42 -8.03
CA ALA A 543 21.86 7.04 -8.06
C ALA A 543 22.18 6.37 -6.71
N LYS A 544 22.00 5.05 -6.61
CA LYS A 544 22.52 4.31 -5.45
C LYS A 544 24.04 4.47 -5.46
N TYR A 545 24.55 5.29 -4.54
CA TYR A 545 25.91 5.33 -4.01
C TYR A 545 27.01 4.79 -4.93
N PHE A 546 27.54 5.64 -5.80
CA PHE A 546 28.94 5.55 -6.23
C PHE A 546 29.92 6.03 -5.14
N VAL A 547 29.40 6.48 -3.99
CA VAL A 547 30.19 7.06 -2.91
C VAL A 547 30.86 5.96 -2.09
N ASN A 548 32.13 5.71 -2.40
CA ASN A 548 33.20 5.24 -1.52
C ASN A 548 32.81 4.25 -0.41
N THR A 549 32.36 3.04 -0.77
CA THR A 549 32.39 1.89 0.16
C THR A 549 33.77 1.21 0.20
N LEU A 550 34.85 1.98 -0.06
CA LEU A 550 36.24 1.52 -0.02
C LEU A 550 36.94 1.76 1.33
N GLU A 551 36.27 2.34 2.34
CA GLU A 551 36.85 2.63 3.66
C GLU A 551 36.30 1.79 4.84
N LEU A 552 35.50 0.77 4.57
CA LEU A 552 35.26 -0.30 5.56
C LEU A 552 36.03 -1.55 5.15
N GLN A 553 37.36 -1.45 5.19
CA GLN A 553 38.18 -2.63 5.45
C GLN A 553 37.73 -3.17 6.81
N TYR A 554 36.97 -4.26 6.79
CA TYR A 554 36.94 -5.15 7.94
C TYR A 554 38.41 -5.50 8.23
N PRO A 555 38.90 -5.35 9.47
CA PRO A 555 40.18 -5.94 9.84
C PRO A 555 40.04 -7.42 9.50
N SER A 556 40.94 -7.92 8.66
CA SER A 556 41.15 -9.35 8.52
C SER A 556 41.39 -9.88 9.91
N ASP A 557 40.48 -10.72 10.40
CA ASP A 557 40.76 -11.58 11.54
C ASP A 557 42.07 -12.31 11.18
N GLU A 558 43.14 -11.93 11.86
CA GLU A 558 44.38 -12.68 11.83
C GLU A 558 44.02 -14.09 12.29
N ASP A 559 44.31 -15.07 11.43
CA ASP A 559 44.37 -16.48 11.77
C ASP A 559 45.32 -16.62 12.96
N ASP A 560 44.79 -16.61 14.18
CA ASP A 560 45.42 -17.23 15.34
C ASP A 560 45.33 -18.75 15.12
N SER A 561 46.27 -19.25 14.32
CA SER A 561 46.62 -20.65 14.31
C SER A 561 47.24 -20.99 15.66
N ASP A 562 46.41 -21.49 16.57
CA ASP A 562 46.88 -22.17 17.77
C ASP A 562 47.73 -23.38 17.35
N GLU A 563 49.04 -23.24 17.57
CA GLU A 563 50.01 -24.33 17.67
C GLU A 563 49.60 -25.25 18.82
N ASP A 564 48.94 -26.36 18.52
CA ASP A 564 48.80 -27.48 19.44
C ASP A 564 50.11 -28.30 19.43
N ASP A 565 51.02 -27.91 20.33
CA ASP A 565 52.15 -28.72 20.77
C ASP A 565 51.82 -29.40 22.13
N SER A 566 51.82 -30.74 22.11
CA SER A 566 52.18 -31.66 23.23
C SER A 566 51.24 -31.82 24.45
N ASN A 567 50.51 -32.96 24.51
CA ASN A 567 50.72 -34.04 25.50
C ASN A 567 49.95 -35.33 25.18
#